data_AF-G4YUX6-F1
#
_entry.id   AF-G4YUX6-F1
#
_cell.length_a   1.000
_cell.length_b   1.000
_cell.length_c   1.000
_cell.angle_alpha   90.00
_cell.angle_beta   90.00
_cell.angle_gamma   90.00
#
_symmetry.space_group_name_H-M   'P 1'
#
loop_
_entity.id
_entity.type
_entity.pdbx_description
1 polymer ?
#
loop_
_entity_poly.entity_id
_entity_poly.type
_entity_poly.pdbx_seq_one_letter_code
_entity_poly.pdbx_strand_id
1 'polypeptide(L)'
;MLIFKNPNSSHPIQGLPDSVDGVCYRSTPSAFINNVTMEEWLHDVRCCCWGPGGPFAGDRILWMDNASGHSSPEPADRFPIQRIKAHWRSICEARNMQAIRDGDWATNSKALSNPGKQFFLETAAECIRRVNLEVDNAGLNWAKKSMLECGLDVPADGVWKLVESYVSSWRLT
;
A
#
# COMPACT_ATOMS: atom_id res chain seq x y z
N MET A 1 8.97 10.78 -14.27
CA MET A 1 9.99 10.05 -13.49
C MET A 1 10.28 8.72 -14.15
N LEU A 2 11.56 8.31 -14.23
CA LEU A 2 11.96 6.96 -14.66
C LEU A 2 12.53 6.19 -13.47
N ILE A 3 12.23 4.88 -13.36
CA ILE A 3 12.77 4.02 -12.31
C ILE A 3 13.69 2.97 -12.93
N PHE A 4 14.98 3.02 -12.59
CA PHE A 4 15.94 2.02 -13.01
C PHE A 4 16.11 0.92 -11.98
N LYS A 5 16.34 -0.30 -12.47
CA LYS A 5 16.75 -1.42 -11.60
C LYS A 5 18.19 -1.23 -11.15
N ASN A 6 18.41 -1.04 -9.85
CA ASN A 6 19.74 -0.92 -9.26
C ASN A 6 19.76 -1.58 -7.87
N PRO A 7 20.56 -2.64 -7.65
CA PRO A 7 20.66 -3.30 -6.35
C PRO A 7 20.98 -2.36 -5.18
N ASN A 8 21.79 -1.32 -5.44
CA ASN A 8 22.23 -0.38 -4.41
C ASN A 8 21.23 0.75 -4.17
N SER A 9 20.18 0.86 -4.98
CA SER A 9 19.20 1.98 -4.96
C SER A 9 19.86 3.37 -4.91
N SER A 10 21.06 3.50 -5.48
CA SER A 10 21.84 4.73 -5.40
C SER A 10 21.31 5.78 -6.39
N HIS A 11 21.27 7.04 -5.97
CA HIS A 11 21.04 8.18 -6.85
C HIS A 11 22.11 9.26 -6.57
N PRO A 12 22.85 9.71 -7.60
CA PRO A 12 22.85 9.23 -8.99
C PRO A 12 23.44 7.81 -9.13
N ILE A 13 23.11 7.11 -10.23
CA ILE A 13 23.78 5.87 -10.64
C ILE A 13 25.16 6.25 -11.18
N GLN A 14 26.20 5.51 -10.76
CA GLN A 14 27.57 5.75 -11.22
C GLN A 14 27.64 5.69 -12.76
N GLY A 15 28.14 6.76 -13.39
CA GLY A 15 28.26 6.86 -14.84
C GLY A 15 26.98 7.28 -15.58
N LEU A 16 25.86 7.55 -14.88
CA LEU A 16 24.62 8.03 -15.48
C LEU A 16 24.24 9.40 -14.90
N PRO A 17 24.55 10.51 -15.59
CA PRO A 17 24.15 11.84 -15.13
C PRO A 17 22.62 12.03 -15.21
N ASP A 18 22.03 12.61 -14.17
CA ASP A 18 20.60 12.95 -14.11
C ASP A 18 20.38 14.40 -14.56
N SER A 19 20.72 14.70 -15.82
CA SER A 19 20.81 16.07 -16.35
C SER A 19 19.85 16.36 -17.51
N VAL A 20 18.89 15.48 -17.78
CA VAL A 20 17.91 15.65 -18.86
C VAL A 20 16.78 16.55 -18.36
N ASP A 21 16.51 17.64 -19.06
CA ASP A 21 15.45 18.56 -18.67
C ASP A 21 14.06 17.91 -18.80
N GLY A 22 13.17 18.21 -17.84
CA GLY A 22 11.82 17.65 -17.76
C GLY A 22 11.73 16.17 -17.33
N VAL A 23 12.85 15.47 -17.13
CA VAL A 23 12.86 14.07 -16.69
C VAL A 23 13.92 13.84 -15.62
N CYS A 24 13.50 13.39 -14.44
CA CYS A 24 14.39 12.83 -13.42
C CYS A 24 14.26 11.31 -13.38
N TYR A 25 15.32 10.63 -12.98
CA TYR A 25 15.28 9.21 -12.64
C TYR A 25 15.55 8.94 -11.16
N ARG A 26 15.08 7.78 -10.68
CA ARG A 26 15.54 7.14 -9.43
C ARG A 26 15.85 5.68 -9.69
N SER A 27 16.35 4.99 -8.66
CA SER A 27 16.68 3.59 -8.80
C SER A 27 16.27 2.77 -7.59
N THR A 28 15.75 1.57 -7.84
CA THR A 28 15.33 0.62 -6.80
C THR A 28 15.76 -0.81 -7.19
N PRO A 29 15.86 -1.76 -6.25
CA PRO A 29 16.36 -3.10 -6.56
C PRO A 29 15.41 -3.89 -7.48
N SER A 30 14.12 -3.53 -7.44
CA SER A 30 13.05 -4.20 -8.19
C SER A 30 12.61 -3.45 -9.44
N ALA A 31 13.11 -2.23 -9.67
CA ALA A 31 12.64 -1.30 -10.71
C ALA A 31 11.17 -0.84 -10.53
N PHE A 32 10.57 -1.08 -9.36
CA PHE A 32 9.26 -0.57 -8.99
C PHE A 32 9.38 0.63 -8.06
N ILE A 33 8.38 1.51 -8.10
CA ILE A 33 8.24 2.63 -7.17
C ILE A 33 7.93 2.09 -5.76
N ASN A 34 8.50 2.73 -4.75
CA ASN A 34 8.16 2.53 -3.34
C ASN A 34 7.92 3.90 -2.69
N ASN A 35 7.48 3.89 -1.44
CA ASN A 35 7.19 5.11 -0.67
C ASN A 35 8.37 6.09 -0.60
N VAL A 36 9.58 5.60 -0.34
CA VAL A 36 10.79 6.45 -0.26
C VAL A 36 11.07 7.12 -1.60
N THR A 37 11.06 6.35 -2.68
CA THR A 37 11.29 6.85 -4.04
C THR A 37 10.19 7.82 -4.48
N MET A 38 8.95 7.62 -4.02
CA MET A 38 7.84 8.53 -4.26
C MET A 38 8.01 9.87 -3.53
N GLU A 39 8.43 9.85 -2.26
CA GLU A 39 8.75 11.05 -1.49
C GLU A 39 9.91 11.83 -2.13
N GLU A 40 11.00 11.15 -2.49
CA GLU A 40 12.14 11.74 -3.19
C GLU A 40 11.76 12.37 -4.54
N TRP A 41 10.72 11.83 -5.19
CA TRP A 41 10.18 12.40 -6.43
C TRP A 41 9.37 13.66 -6.17
N LEU A 42 8.48 13.64 -5.18
CA LEU A 42 7.67 14.81 -4.81
C LEU A 42 8.52 16.02 -4.43
N HIS A 43 9.68 15.79 -3.81
CA HIS A 43 10.65 16.83 -3.48
C HIS A 43 11.53 17.29 -4.67
N ASP A 44 11.53 16.59 -5.81
CA ASP A 44 12.33 16.96 -6.98
C ASP A 44 11.63 18.04 -7.81
N VAL A 45 12.06 19.28 -7.62
CA VAL A 45 11.52 20.48 -8.27
C VAL A 45 11.52 20.42 -9.80
N ARG A 46 12.44 19.65 -10.41
CA ARG A 46 12.56 19.50 -11.87
C ARG A 46 11.47 18.61 -12.44
N CYS A 47 11.04 17.64 -11.66
CA CYS A 47 10.20 16.54 -12.11
C CYS A 47 8.71 16.84 -11.92
N CYS A 48 8.41 17.70 -10.96
CA CYS A 48 7.05 17.84 -10.47
C CYS A 48 6.48 19.27 -10.75
N CYS A 49 7.27 20.20 -11.29
CA CYS A 49 6.83 21.58 -11.58
C CYS A 49 6.35 22.40 -10.35
N TRP A 50 6.69 21.95 -9.12
CA TRP A 50 6.35 22.62 -7.84
C TRP A 50 7.43 23.60 -7.37
N GLY A 51 8.50 23.81 -8.15
CA GLY A 51 9.54 24.76 -7.81
C GLY A 51 9.03 26.21 -7.75
N PRO A 52 9.76 27.12 -7.08
CA PRO A 52 9.43 28.55 -7.07
C PRO A 52 9.35 29.09 -8.51
N GLY A 53 8.17 29.53 -8.93
CA GLY A 53 7.91 30.03 -10.29
C GLY A 53 7.35 29.00 -11.28
N GLY A 54 7.16 27.74 -10.87
CA GLY A 54 6.39 26.76 -11.66
C GLY A 54 4.87 27.02 -11.59
N PRO A 55 4.07 26.48 -12.53
CA PRO A 55 2.61 26.67 -12.55
C PRO A 55 1.89 26.12 -11.29
N PHE A 56 2.60 25.39 -10.42
CA PHE A 56 2.06 24.74 -9.22
C PHE A 56 2.67 25.24 -7.90
N ALA A 57 3.21 26.47 -7.85
CA ALA A 57 3.94 27.02 -6.71
C ALA A 57 3.11 27.37 -5.43
N GLY A 58 1.97 26.73 -5.18
CA GLY A 58 1.20 26.94 -3.95
C GLY A 58 0.55 25.65 -3.45
N ASP A 59 -0.12 25.69 -2.29
CA ASP A 59 -0.76 24.52 -1.68
C ASP A 59 -1.75 23.84 -2.65
N ARG A 60 -1.64 22.53 -2.82
CA ARG A 60 -2.56 21.73 -3.66
C ARG A 60 -2.91 20.40 -3.00
N ILE A 61 -3.99 19.82 -3.50
CA ILE A 61 -4.44 18.47 -3.20
C ILE A 61 -4.05 17.58 -4.38
N LEU A 62 -3.16 16.61 -4.15
CA LEU A 62 -2.79 15.60 -5.14
C LEU A 62 -3.67 14.37 -4.94
N TRP A 63 -4.44 13.99 -5.97
CA TRP A 63 -5.24 12.77 -5.98
C TRP A 63 -4.43 11.65 -6.64
N MET A 64 -4.21 10.55 -5.93
CA MET A 64 -3.47 9.38 -6.41
C MET A 64 -4.30 8.11 -6.26
N ASP A 65 -3.98 7.08 -7.04
CA ASP A 65 -4.52 5.74 -6.84
C ASP A 65 -3.87 5.06 -5.62
N ASN A 66 -4.58 4.10 -5.02
CA ASN A 66 -4.11 3.35 -3.83
C ASN A 66 -3.11 2.24 -4.19
N ALA A 67 -2.12 2.57 -5.03
CA ALA A 67 -1.03 1.67 -5.35
C ALA A 67 -0.08 1.59 -4.14
N SER A 68 0.43 0.39 -3.85
CA SER A 68 1.25 0.14 -2.66
C SER A 68 2.55 0.96 -2.55
N GLY A 69 2.96 1.63 -3.63
CA GLY A 69 4.11 2.54 -3.63
C GLY A 69 3.77 4.01 -3.34
N HIS A 70 2.48 4.37 -3.27
CA HIS A 70 2.00 5.73 -2.99
C HIS A 70 1.61 5.91 -1.53
N SER A 71 1.29 4.82 -0.84
CA SER A 71 1.01 4.82 0.58
C SER A 71 2.33 4.95 1.35
N SER A 72 2.49 6.02 2.13
CA SER A 72 3.30 5.88 3.36
C SER A 72 2.66 4.77 4.20
N PRO A 73 3.37 4.12 5.14
CA PRO A 73 2.73 3.17 6.05
C PRO A 73 1.71 3.89 6.96
N GLU A 74 0.53 4.20 6.42
CA GLU A 74 -0.54 4.89 7.12
C GLU A 74 -1.19 3.94 8.15
N PRO A 75 -1.73 4.49 9.25
CA PRO A 75 -2.47 3.72 10.25
C PRO A 75 -3.72 3.01 9.67
N ALA A 76 -4.38 3.59 8.68
CA ALA A 76 -5.57 3.00 8.05
C ALA A 76 -5.23 1.71 7.27
N ASP A 77 -4.09 1.69 6.59
CA ASP A 77 -3.53 0.49 5.95
C ASP A 77 -2.93 -0.49 6.97
N ARG A 78 -2.67 -0.08 8.22
CA ARG A 78 -2.04 -0.94 9.25
C ARG A 78 -2.98 -2.01 9.80
N PHE A 79 -4.29 -1.82 9.79
CA PHE A 79 -5.18 -2.69 10.56
C PHE A 79 -6.05 -3.62 9.69
N PRO A 80 -7.16 -3.23 9.06
CA PRO A 80 -8.08 -4.20 8.47
C PRO A 80 -7.49 -4.85 7.22
N ILE A 81 -6.81 -4.09 6.36
CA ILE A 81 -6.23 -4.59 5.10
C ILE A 81 -5.11 -5.59 5.38
N GLN A 82 -4.23 -5.33 6.36
CA GLN A 82 -3.18 -6.29 6.73
C GLN A 82 -3.76 -7.57 7.33
N ARG A 83 -4.82 -7.45 8.16
CA ARG A 83 -5.51 -8.63 8.70
C ARG A 83 -6.23 -9.41 7.59
N ILE A 84 -6.87 -8.74 6.63
CA ILE A 84 -7.47 -9.37 5.44
C ILE A 84 -6.39 -10.12 4.64
N LYS A 85 -5.24 -9.47 4.37
CA LYS A 85 -4.11 -10.09 3.66
C LYS A 85 -3.57 -11.30 4.42
N ALA A 86 -3.49 -11.25 5.74
CA ALA A 86 -3.03 -12.35 6.57
C ALA A 86 -3.99 -13.56 6.54
N HIS A 87 -5.30 -13.32 6.70
CA HIS A 87 -6.31 -14.38 6.57
C HIS A 87 -6.34 -14.98 5.18
N TRP A 88 -6.27 -14.13 4.15
CA TRP A 88 -6.22 -14.56 2.75
C TRP A 88 -5.04 -15.51 2.52
N ARG A 89 -3.85 -15.11 2.96
CA ARG A 89 -2.64 -15.93 2.86
C ARG A 89 -2.83 -17.28 3.56
N SER A 90 -3.31 -17.28 4.80
CA SER A 90 -3.52 -18.51 5.57
C SER A 90 -4.51 -19.47 4.89
N ILE A 91 -5.62 -18.97 4.36
CA ILE A 91 -6.63 -19.80 3.65
C ILE A 91 -6.05 -20.34 2.35
N CYS A 92 -5.36 -19.51 1.56
CA CYS A 92 -4.72 -19.95 0.33
C CYS A 92 -3.61 -20.99 0.58
N GLU A 93 -2.80 -20.82 1.63
CA GLU A 93 -1.76 -21.78 2.01
C GLU A 93 -2.38 -23.13 2.42
N ALA A 94 -3.40 -23.13 3.27
CA ALA A 94 -4.10 -24.35 3.67
C ALA A 94 -4.70 -25.09 2.47
N ARG A 95 -5.34 -24.35 1.55
CA ARG A 95 -5.90 -24.91 0.32
C ARG A 95 -4.82 -25.46 -0.60
N ASN A 96 -3.70 -24.75 -0.78
CA ASN A 96 -2.60 -25.22 -1.61
C ASN A 96 -1.98 -26.50 -1.03
N MET A 97 -1.79 -26.57 0.29
CA MET A 97 -1.31 -27.76 0.97
C MET A 97 -2.26 -28.96 0.78
N GLN A 98 -3.57 -28.71 0.82
CA GLN A 98 -4.57 -29.74 0.57
C GLN A 98 -4.54 -30.22 -0.88
N ALA A 99 -4.53 -29.30 -1.85
CA ALA A 99 -4.44 -29.63 -3.27
C ALA A 99 -3.16 -30.42 -3.63
N ILE A 100 -2.03 -30.12 -2.97
CA ILE A 100 -0.80 -30.90 -3.12
C ILE A 100 -0.99 -32.34 -2.63
N ARG A 101 -1.65 -32.53 -1.48
CA ARG A 101 -1.93 -33.86 -0.91
C ARG A 101 -2.87 -34.68 -1.77
N ASP A 102 -3.88 -34.03 -2.34
CA ASP A 102 -4.89 -34.67 -3.17
C ASP A 102 -4.41 -34.92 -4.60
N GLY A 103 -3.25 -34.37 -4.97
CA GLY A 103 -2.69 -34.50 -6.32
C GLY A 103 -3.43 -33.66 -7.36
N ASP A 104 -4.08 -32.58 -6.93
CA ASP A 104 -4.87 -31.66 -7.76
C ASP A 104 -3.97 -30.73 -8.58
N TRP A 105 -3.23 -31.33 -9.52
CA TRP A 105 -2.38 -30.65 -10.48
C TRP A 105 -3.15 -30.32 -11.75
N ALA A 106 -2.81 -29.19 -12.38
CA ALA A 106 -3.36 -28.86 -13.69
C ALA A 106 -2.81 -29.82 -14.76
N THR A 107 -3.66 -30.26 -15.68
CA THR A 107 -3.32 -31.31 -16.67
C THR A 107 -2.17 -30.92 -17.62
N ASN A 108 -2.03 -29.62 -17.91
CA ASN A 108 -1.09 -29.09 -18.90
C ASN A 108 0.03 -28.23 -18.30
N SER A 109 0.17 -28.20 -16.98
CA SER A 109 1.23 -27.43 -16.32
C SER A 109 1.69 -28.08 -15.03
N LYS A 110 2.88 -27.70 -14.55
CA LYS A 110 3.38 -28.12 -13.23
C LYS A 110 2.78 -27.29 -12.09
N ALA A 111 1.67 -26.59 -12.32
CA ALA A 111 0.99 -25.76 -11.34
C ALA A 111 -0.21 -26.50 -10.73
N LEU A 112 -0.65 -26.06 -9.55
CA LEU A 112 -1.90 -26.54 -8.95
C LEU A 112 -3.10 -26.14 -9.81
N SER A 113 -4.14 -26.97 -9.78
CA SER A 113 -5.41 -26.69 -10.45
C SER A 113 -6.00 -25.35 -9.97
N ASN A 114 -6.60 -24.59 -10.88
CA ASN A 114 -7.28 -23.35 -10.53
C ASN A 114 -8.60 -23.69 -9.81
N PRO A 115 -8.84 -23.19 -8.59
CA PRO A 115 -10.06 -23.48 -7.83
C PRO A 115 -11.30 -22.76 -8.38
N GLY A 116 -11.12 -21.86 -9.34
CA GLY A 116 -12.21 -21.11 -9.97
C GLY A 116 -12.63 -19.88 -9.17
N LYS A 117 -13.53 -19.08 -9.77
CA LYS A 117 -13.94 -17.77 -9.25
C LYS A 117 -14.68 -17.85 -7.92
N GLN A 118 -15.47 -18.90 -7.72
CA GLN A 118 -16.28 -19.08 -6.51
C GLN A 118 -15.42 -19.17 -5.26
N PHE A 119 -14.33 -19.94 -5.30
CA PHE A 119 -13.37 -20.04 -4.20
C PHE A 119 -12.82 -18.68 -3.77
N PHE A 120 -12.47 -17.81 -4.72
CA PHE A 120 -11.92 -16.48 -4.40
C PHE A 120 -12.96 -15.57 -3.76
N LEU A 121 -14.22 -15.64 -4.20
CA LEU A 121 -15.32 -14.87 -3.62
C LEU A 121 -15.63 -15.33 -2.19
N GLU A 122 -15.71 -16.64 -1.98
CA GLU A 122 -15.91 -17.24 -0.65
C GLU A 122 -14.75 -16.92 0.29
N THR A 123 -13.51 -16.99 -0.21
CA THR A 123 -12.31 -16.62 0.57
C THR A 123 -12.33 -15.15 0.95
N ALA A 124 -12.72 -14.25 0.04
CA ALA A 124 -12.86 -12.83 0.33
C ALA A 124 -13.89 -12.59 1.43
N ALA A 125 -15.08 -13.20 1.32
CA ALA A 125 -16.15 -13.08 2.30
C ALA A 125 -15.71 -13.60 3.68
N GLU A 126 -15.03 -14.75 3.72
CA GLU A 126 -14.51 -15.34 4.97
C GLU A 126 -13.43 -14.47 5.61
N CYS A 127 -12.53 -13.88 4.81
CA CYS A 127 -11.52 -12.95 5.32
C CYS A 127 -12.17 -11.74 6.01
N ILE A 128 -13.19 -11.15 5.38
CA ILE A 128 -13.95 -10.04 5.96
C ILE A 128 -14.66 -10.47 7.25
N ARG A 129 -15.29 -11.64 7.26
CA ARG A 129 -15.93 -12.20 8.46
C ARG A 129 -14.95 -12.35 9.62
N ARG A 130 -13.76 -12.90 9.37
CA ARG A 130 -12.72 -13.08 10.39
C ARG A 130 -12.22 -11.76 10.92
N VAL A 131 -11.91 -10.80 10.05
CA VAL A 131 -11.44 -9.48 10.49
C VAL A 131 -12.50 -8.73 11.30
N ASN A 132 -13.78 -8.87 10.95
CA ASN A 132 -14.87 -8.26 11.71
C ASN A 132 -15.08 -8.89 13.10
N LEU A 133 -14.72 -10.16 13.27
CA LEU A 133 -14.79 -10.85 14.57
C LEU A 133 -13.56 -10.62 15.45
N GLU A 134 -12.46 -10.16 14.86
CA GLU A 134 -11.26 -9.86 15.61
C GLU A 134 -11.40 -8.57 16.40
N VAL A 135 -11.06 -8.67 17.67
CA VAL A 135 -10.96 -7.57 18.60
C VAL A 135 -9.53 -7.48 19.10
N ASP A 136 -9.06 -6.28 19.38
CA ASP A 136 -7.79 -6.09 20.07
C ASP A 136 -7.93 -6.37 21.58
N ASN A 137 -6.83 -6.22 22.31
CA ASN A 137 -6.80 -6.46 23.76
C ASN A 137 -7.74 -5.52 24.55
N ALA A 138 -8.20 -4.42 23.95
CA ALA A 138 -9.18 -3.51 24.53
C ALA A 138 -10.63 -3.87 24.15
N GLY A 139 -10.83 -4.98 23.42
CA GLY A 139 -12.15 -5.42 22.95
C GLY A 139 -12.67 -4.64 21.74
N LEU A 140 -11.84 -3.81 21.10
CA LEU A 140 -12.24 -2.99 19.97
C LEU A 140 -12.06 -3.78 18.67
N ASN A 141 -13.12 -3.85 17.85
CA ASN A 141 -12.97 -4.47 16.53
C ASN A 141 -12.11 -3.59 15.60
N TRP A 142 -11.41 -4.22 14.66
CA TRP A 142 -10.48 -3.50 13.78
C TRP A 142 -11.17 -2.44 12.91
N ALA A 143 -12.42 -2.67 12.49
CA ALA A 143 -13.19 -1.70 11.73
C ALA A 143 -13.42 -0.40 12.52
N LYS A 144 -13.88 -0.52 13.77
CA LYS A 144 -14.07 0.59 14.71
C LYS A 144 -12.76 1.30 14.99
N LYS A 145 -11.66 0.55 15.18
CA LYS A 145 -10.33 1.14 15.35
C LYS A 145 -9.92 2.00 14.15
N SER A 146 -10.11 1.50 12.93
CA SER A 146 -9.83 2.27 11.72
C SER A 146 -10.72 3.50 11.59
N MET A 147 -12.00 3.41 11.96
CA MET A 147 -12.89 4.57 11.97
C MET A 147 -12.44 5.64 12.97
N LEU A 148 -11.97 5.24 14.17
CA LEU A 148 -11.40 6.16 15.16
C LEU A 148 -10.13 6.85 14.63
N GLU A 149 -9.21 6.10 14.03
CA GLU A 149 -7.94 6.63 13.52
C GLU A 149 -8.10 7.52 12.29
N CYS A 150 -9.13 7.27 11.46
CA CYS A 150 -9.47 8.13 10.33
C CYS A 150 -10.33 9.35 10.73
N GLY A 151 -10.62 9.54 12.02
CA GLY A 151 -11.48 10.64 12.50
C GLY A 151 -12.95 10.52 12.07
N LEU A 152 -13.41 9.32 11.70
CA LEU A 152 -14.77 9.04 11.28
C LEU A 152 -15.68 8.59 12.43
N ASP A 153 -15.13 8.43 13.63
CA ASP A 153 -15.84 7.96 14.82
C ASP A 153 -15.20 8.48 16.11
N VAL A 154 -15.95 8.45 17.21
CA VAL A 154 -15.53 8.96 18.52
C VAL A 154 -15.17 7.81 19.48
N PRO A 155 -14.08 7.95 20.27
CA PRO A 155 -13.74 6.97 21.29
C PRO A 155 -14.82 6.84 22.37
N ALA A 156 -14.73 5.81 23.19
CA ALA A 156 -15.73 5.51 24.23
C ALA A 156 -15.90 6.62 25.30
N ASP A 157 -14.93 7.54 25.42
CA ASP A 157 -15.03 8.71 26.30
C ASP A 157 -15.90 9.83 25.70
N GLY A 158 -16.36 9.70 24.45
CA GLY A 158 -17.25 10.64 23.78
C GLY A 158 -16.60 11.97 23.42
N VAL A 159 -15.28 12.09 23.58
CA VAL A 159 -14.56 13.33 23.33
C VAL A 159 -13.81 13.23 22.01
N TRP A 160 -14.14 14.13 21.08
CA TRP A 160 -13.34 14.35 19.89
C TRP A 160 -11.97 14.87 20.31
N LYS A 161 -10.97 13.99 20.24
CA LYS A 161 -9.57 14.39 20.39
C LYS A 161 -9.07 14.78 19.02
N LEU A 162 -8.32 15.86 18.97
CA LEU A 162 -7.60 16.25 17.77
C LEU A 162 -6.49 15.21 17.57
N VAL A 163 -6.84 14.11 16.92
CA VAL A 163 -5.85 13.24 16.31
C VAL A 163 -5.48 13.95 15.03
N GLU A 164 -4.18 14.15 14.79
CA GLU A 164 -3.69 14.56 13.49
C GLU A 164 -4.14 13.46 12.51
N SER A 165 -5.32 13.64 11.92
CA SER A 165 -5.86 12.72 10.94
C SER A 165 -4.90 12.80 9.78
N TYR A 166 -4.06 11.78 9.62
CA TYR A 166 -3.28 11.54 8.40
C TYR A 166 -4.25 11.12 7.30
N VAL A 167 -5.25 11.96 7.00
CA VAL A 167 -5.64 12.11 5.61
C VAL A 167 -4.35 12.59 4.96
N SER A 168 -3.92 11.95 3.89
CA SER A 168 -2.69 12.25 3.16
C SER A 168 -2.75 13.63 2.49
N SER A 169 -3.10 14.69 3.23
CA SER A 169 -2.73 16.05 2.91
C SER A 169 -1.25 16.18 3.27
N TRP A 170 -0.41 15.87 2.29
CA TRP A 170 0.99 16.27 2.32
C TRP A 170 1.02 17.80 2.41
N ARG A 171 1.20 18.35 3.61
CA ARG A 171 1.55 19.75 3.81
C ARG A 171 3.06 19.88 3.63
N LEU A 172 3.47 20.45 2.52
CA LEU A 172 4.84 20.92 2.34
C LEU A 172 4.94 22.28 3.04
N THR A 173 5.72 22.35 4.13
CA THR A 173 6.17 23.62 4.73
C THR A 173 7.35 24.20 3.97
#